data_AF-A0A357SZ05-F1
#
_entry.id   AF-A0A357SZ05-F1
#
_cell.length_a   1.000
_cell.length_b   1.000
_cell.length_c   1.000
_cell.angle_alpha   90.00
_cell.angle_beta   90.00
_cell.angle_gamma   90.00
#
_symmetry.space_group_name_H-M   'P 1'
#
loop_
_entity.id
_entity.type
_entity.pdbx_description
1 polymer ?
#
loop_
_entity_poly.entity_id
_entity_poly.type
_entity_poly.pdbx_seq_one_letter_code
_entity_poly.pdbx_strand_id
1 'polypeptide(L)'
;MFALKKNVAVLGLGIENLALTNYLINRGEKVTVCDNRTPDQLGERYYVLNNLGVEFRLGPGYLERLEDFTVVYRSPGLPLFQPELVKAKANGVKVTSAMRLFV
;
A
#
# COMPACT_ATOMS: atom_id res chain seq x y z
N MET A 1 21.17 -14.46 -2.80
CA MET A 1 20.93 -13.43 -1.76
C MET A 1 19.43 -13.16 -1.73
N PHE A 2 18.71 -13.66 -0.72
CA PHE A 2 17.27 -13.41 -0.61
C PHE A 2 17.08 -11.99 -0.07
N ALA A 3 16.55 -11.09 -0.90
CA ALA A 3 16.11 -9.79 -0.39
C ALA A 3 14.96 -10.04 0.59
N LEU A 4 15.08 -9.54 1.82
CA LEU A 4 13.99 -9.56 2.79
C LEU A 4 12.85 -8.72 2.20
N LYS A 5 11.72 -9.35 1.84
CA LYS A 5 10.53 -8.64 1.36
C LYS A 5 10.05 -7.65 2.43
N LYS A 6 9.64 -6.44 2.02
CA LYS A 6 8.90 -5.48 2.86
C LYS A 6 7.53 -6.08 3.24
N ASN A 7 6.97 -5.70 4.39
CA ASN A 7 5.76 -6.35 4.88
C ASN A 7 4.53 -6.01 4.01
N VAL A 8 4.00 -4.80 4.09
CA VAL A 8 2.69 -4.47 3.53
C VAL A 8 2.71 -3.20 2.69
N ALA A 9 2.13 -3.25 1.48
CA ALA A 9 1.75 -2.06 0.72
C ALA A 9 0.25 -1.82 0.77
N VAL A 10 -0.16 -0.56 0.87
CA VAL A 10 -1.55 -0.12 0.71
C VAL A 10 -1.63 0.83 -0.49
N LEU A 11 -2.42 0.47 -1.52
CA LEU A 11 -2.48 1.22 -2.78
C LEU A 11 -3.64 2.21 -2.77
N GLY A 12 -3.31 3.48 -2.70
CA GLY A 12 -4.23 4.60 -2.54
C GLY A 12 -4.60 4.84 -1.08
N LEU A 13 -4.72 6.11 -0.70
CA LEU A 13 -5.06 6.58 0.65
C LEU A 13 -6.42 7.30 0.66
N GLY A 14 -7.45 6.56 0.24
CA GLY A 14 -8.86 6.93 0.42
C GLY A 14 -9.34 6.72 1.86
N ILE A 15 -10.64 6.87 2.12
CA ILE A 15 -11.22 6.67 3.46
C ILE A 15 -11.01 5.22 3.95
N GLU A 16 -11.35 4.24 3.11
CA GLU A 16 -11.18 2.81 3.43
C GLU A 16 -9.73 2.46 3.76
N ASN A 17 -8.80 2.88 2.90
CA ASN A 17 -7.39 2.53 3.07
C ASN A 17 -6.70 3.32 4.18
N LEU A 18 -7.20 4.51 4.57
CA LEU A 18 -6.77 5.19 5.78
C LEU A 18 -7.12 4.36 7.03
N ALA A 19 -8.35 3.86 7.11
CA ALA A 19 -8.78 3.00 8.20
C ALA A 19 -7.97 1.69 8.24
N LEU A 20 -7.76 1.05 7.08
CA LEU A 20 -6.91 -0.13 6.97
C LEU A 20 -5.46 0.16 7.42
N THR A 21 -4.88 1.28 6.99
CA THR A 21 -3.51 1.64 7.36
C THR A 21 -3.37 1.80 8.87
N ASN A 22 -4.30 2.53 9.50
CA ASN A 22 -4.35 2.67 10.96
C ASN A 22 -4.50 1.32 11.67
N TYR A 23 -5.36 0.44 11.16
CA TYR A 23 -5.52 -0.91 11.70
C TYR A 23 -4.22 -1.73 11.63
N LEU A 24 -3.51 -1.68 10.50
CA LEU A 24 -2.27 -2.43 10.30
C LEU A 24 -1.13 -1.93 11.19
N ILE A 25 -0.92 -0.61 11.28
CA ILE A 25 0.14 -0.05 12.13
C ILE A 25 -0.13 -0.33 13.62
N ASN A 26 -1.39 -0.32 14.06
CA ASN A 26 -1.76 -0.68 15.43
C ASN A 26 -1.48 -2.16 15.75
N ARG A 27 -1.29 -3.00 14.75
CA ARG A 27 -0.85 -4.40 14.88
C ARG A 27 0.66 -4.58 14.77
N GLY A 28 1.43 -3.50 14.64
CA GLY A 28 2.87 -3.52 14.49
C GLY A 28 3.36 -3.84 13.07
N GLU A 29 2.49 -3.78 12.06
CA GLU A 29 2.88 -4.00 10.68
C GLU A 29 3.68 -2.82 10.13
N LYS A 30 4.73 -3.12 9.34
CA LYS A 30 5.45 -2.12 8.56
C LYS A 30 4.71 -1.82 7.28
N VAL A 31 4.03 -0.68 7.24
CA VAL A 31 3.18 -0.28 6.11
C VAL A 31 3.90 0.74 5.23
N THR A 32 3.84 0.53 3.92
CA THR A 32 4.12 1.56 2.92
C THR A 32 2.82 1.92 2.18
N VAL A 33 2.42 3.18 2.23
CA VAL A 33 1.31 3.70 1.42
C VAL A 33 1.84 4.13 0.06
N CYS A 34 1.23 3.60 -1.01
CA CYS A 34 1.57 3.95 -2.37
C CYS A 34 0.41 4.73 -3.00
N ASP A 35 0.60 5.99 -3.39
CA ASP A 35 -0.46 6.85 -3.93
C ASP A 35 0.07 7.76 -5.05
N ASN A 36 -0.73 8.04 -6.08
CA ASN A 36 -0.33 8.94 -7.16
C ASN A 36 -0.28 10.42 -6.73
N ARG A 37 -0.90 10.76 -5.59
CA ARG A 37 -0.96 12.13 -5.06
C ARG A 37 0.33 12.52 -4.35
N THR A 38 0.62 13.82 -4.32
CA THR A 38 1.70 14.40 -3.53
C THR A 38 1.34 14.47 -2.03
N PRO A 39 2.32 14.70 -1.12
CA PRO A 39 2.04 14.96 0.29
C PRO A 39 0.96 16.03 0.51
N ASP A 40 1.08 17.18 -0.19
CA ASP A 40 0.14 18.30 -0.04
C ASP A 40 -1.29 17.92 -0.48
N GLN A 41 -1.42 17.13 -1.54
CA GLN A 41 -2.72 16.63 -2.01
C GLN A 41 -3.34 15.58 -1.07
N LEU A 42 -2.52 14.86 -0.31
CA LEU A 42 -2.97 13.94 0.74
C LEU A 42 -3.30 14.66 2.04
N GLY A 43 -2.72 15.84 2.26
CA GLY A 43 -2.97 16.73 3.38
C GLY A 43 -2.68 16.06 4.72
N GLU A 44 -3.53 16.32 5.71
CA GLU A 44 -3.40 15.84 7.09
C GLU A 44 -3.14 14.32 7.19
N ARG A 45 -3.77 13.52 6.31
CA ARG A 45 -3.62 12.06 6.32
C ARG A 45 -2.16 11.63 6.12
N TYR A 46 -1.43 12.33 5.26
CA TYR A 46 -0.02 12.06 5.04
C TYR A 46 0.78 12.37 6.31
N TYR A 47 0.66 13.58 6.85
CA TYR A 47 1.48 14.02 7.98
C TYR A 47 1.23 13.19 9.24
N VAL A 48 -0.03 12.86 9.54
CA VAL A 48 -0.38 12.02 10.68
C VAL A 48 0.27 10.64 10.57
N LEU A 49 0.08 9.97 9.43
CA LEU A 49 0.63 8.62 9.23
C LEU A 49 2.16 8.62 9.12
N ASN A 50 2.75 9.63 8.48
CA ASN A 50 4.20 9.78 8.40
C ASN A 50 4.83 9.96 9.79
N ASN A 51 4.19 10.74 10.67
CA ASN A 51 4.62 10.90 12.07
C ASN A 51 4.49 9.59 12.87
N LEU A 52 3.63 8.67 12.45
CA LEU A 52 3.50 7.32 13.01
C LEU A 52 4.46 6.30 12.37
N GLY A 53 5.36 6.75 11.49
CA GLY A 53 6.38 5.90 10.86
C GLY A 53 5.90 5.10 9.66
N VAL A 54 4.73 5.44 9.07
CA VAL A 54 4.31 4.88 7.79
C VAL A 54 5.23 5.40 6.69
N GLU A 55 5.75 4.49 5.86
CA GLU A 55 6.52 4.85 4.68
C GLU A 55 5.59 5.23 3.52
N PHE A 56 6.07 6.04 2.58
CA PHE A 56 5.28 6.47 1.42
C PHE A 56 6.03 6.28 0.09
N ARG A 57 5.30 5.89 -0.95
CA ARG A 57 5.70 5.98 -2.37
C ARG A 57 4.67 6.84 -3.09
N LEU A 58 5.06 8.05 -3.47
CA LEU A 58 4.13 9.06 -3.96
C LEU A 58 4.43 9.48 -5.39
N GLY A 59 3.39 9.96 -6.09
CA GLY A 59 3.52 10.54 -7.42
C GLY A 59 3.60 9.51 -8.55
N PRO A 60 4.10 9.94 -9.72
CA PRO A 60 4.33 9.04 -10.85
C PRO A 60 5.22 7.86 -10.45
N GLY A 61 4.85 6.66 -10.88
CA GLY A 61 5.59 5.44 -10.54
C GLY A 61 5.29 4.87 -9.16
N TYR A 62 4.26 5.33 -8.44
CA TYR A 62 3.89 4.78 -7.12
C TYR A 62 3.62 3.27 -7.10
N LEU A 63 3.33 2.66 -8.26
CA LEU A 63 3.12 1.22 -8.44
C LEU A 63 4.38 0.46 -8.86
N GLU A 64 5.52 1.12 -8.99
CA GLU A 64 6.76 0.45 -9.32
C GLU A 64 7.22 -0.45 -8.18
N ARG A 65 7.84 -1.57 -8.55
CA ARG A 65 8.44 -2.54 -7.62
C ARG A 65 7.49 -3.03 -6.52
N LEU A 66 6.25 -3.36 -6.87
CA LEU A 66 5.32 -4.00 -5.92
C LEU A 66 5.79 -5.40 -5.49
N GLU A 67 6.66 -6.05 -6.27
CA GLU A 67 7.34 -7.30 -5.92
C GLU A 67 8.22 -7.21 -4.65
N ASP A 68 8.55 -6.00 -4.20
CA ASP A 68 9.28 -5.78 -2.96
C ASP A 68 8.47 -6.20 -1.72
N PHE A 69 7.14 -6.30 -1.82
CA PHE A 69 6.24 -6.53 -0.69
C PHE A 69 5.82 -8.00 -0.55
N THR A 70 5.41 -8.40 0.65
CA THR A 70 4.75 -9.70 0.85
C THR A 70 3.25 -9.64 0.54
N VAL A 71 2.60 -8.53 0.90
CA VAL A 71 1.16 -8.29 0.70
C VAL A 71 0.91 -6.89 0.15
N VAL A 72 -0.04 -6.79 -0.79
CA VAL A 72 -0.52 -5.54 -1.38
C VAL A 72 -2.04 -5.47 -1.20
N TYR A 73 -2.51 -4.41 -0.54
CA TYR A 73 -3.93 -4.08 -0.41
C TYR A 73 -4.34 -3.07 -1.48
N ARG A 74 -5.07 -3.54 -2.48
CA ARG A 74 -5.53 -2.74 -3.61
C ARG A 74 -6.80 -1.95 -3.24
N SER A 75 -6.82 -0.65 -3.53
CA SER A 75 -8.06 0.13 -3.51
C SER A 75 -9.02 -0.29 -4.64
N PRO A 76 -10.34 -0.15 -4.46
CA PRO A 76 -11.33 -0.47 -5.50
C PRO A 76 -11.11 0.24 -6.84
N GLY A 77 -10.63 1.49 -6.80
CA GLY A 77 -10.42 2.34 -7.98
C GLY A 77 -9.21 1.98 -8.86
N LEU A 78 -8.28 1.13 -8.39
CA LEU A 78 -7.13 0.72 -9.18
C LEU A 78 -7.47 -0.52 -10.03
N PRO A 79 -7.35 -0.55 -11.37
CA PRO A 79 -7.75 -1.70 -12.18
C PRO A 79 -7.17 -3.04 -11.70
N LEU A 80 -7.99 -4.11 -11.69
CA LEU A 80 -7.56 -5.44 -11.22
C LEU A 80 -6.39 -6.01 -12.02
N PHE A 81 -6.35 -5.71 -13.31
CA PHE A 81 -5.33 -6.19 -14.26
C PHE A 81 -4.27 -5.13 -14.54
N GLN A 82 -4.07 -4.17 -13.63
CA GLN A 82 -2.96 -3.24 -13.69
C GLN A 82 -1.64 -4.04 -13.85
N PRO A 83 -0.81 -3.75 -14.87
CA PRO A 83 0.36 -4.58 -15.19
C PRO A 83 1.30 -4.83 -14.00
N GLU A 84 1.48 -3.83 -13.14
CA GLU A 84 2.29 -3.90 -11.93
C GLU A 84 1.71 -4.87 -10.89
N LEU A 85 0.38 -4.95 -10.76
CA LEU A 85 -0.28 -5.94 -9.89
C LEU A 85 -0.14 -7.36 -10.43
N VAL A 86 -0.28 -7.53 -11.74
CA VAL A 86 -0.09 -8.82 -12.41
C VAL A 86 1.35 -9.30 -12.21
N LYS A 87 2.33 -8.42 -12.43
CA LYS A 87 3.75 -8.68 -12.20
C LYS A 87 4.02 -9.05 -10.73
N ALA A 88 3.50 -8.27 -9.78
CA ALA A 88 3.68 -8.55 -8.36
C ALA A 88 3.11 -9.93 -7.97
N LYS A 89 1.90 -10.25 -8.43
CA LYS A 89 1.27 -11.55 -8.20
C LYS A 89 2.10 -12.70 -8.77
N ALA A 90 2.64 -12.54 -9.98
CA ALA A 90 3.55 -13.52 -10.60
C ALA A 90 4.85 -13.71 -9.80
N ASN A 91 5.29 -12.71 -9.05
CA ASN A 91 6.45 -12.76 -8.14
C ASN A 91 6.08 -13.18 -6.69
N GLY A 92 4.90 -13.79 -6.51
CA GLY A 92 4.46 -14.35 -5.23
C GLY A 92 4.02 -13.30 -4.21
N VAL A 93 3.62 -12.11 -4.64
CA VAL A 93 2.99 -11.12 -3.76
C VAL A 93 1.50 -11.44 -3.60
N LYS A 94 1.00 -11.44 -2.37
CA LYS A 94 -0.44 -11.57 -2.12
C LYS A 94 -1.12 -10.26 -2.45
N VAL A 95 -1.94 -10.23 -3.50
CA VAL A 95 -2.80 -9.09 -3.83
C VAL A 95 -4.19 -9.32 -3.24
N THR A 96 -4.66 -8.42 -2.38
CA THR A 96 -5.96 -8.48 -1.69
C THR A 96 -6.56 -7.07 -1.53
N SER A 97 -7.60 -6.90 -0.72
CA SER A 97 -8.23 -5.61 -0.40
C SER A 97 -8.61 -5.51 1.07
N ALA A 98 -8.95 -4.31 1.55
CA ALA A 98 -9.47 -4.10 2.90
C ALA A 98 -10.71 -4.98 3.15
N MET A 99 -11.66 -4.99 2.20
CA MET A 99 -12.86 -5.82 2.31
C MET A 99 -12.55 -7.31 2.52
N ARG A 100 -11.55 -7.88 1.82
CA ARG A 100 -11.16 -9.29 2.00
C ARG A 100 -10.40 -9.56 3.31
N LEU A 101 -9.94 -8.53 4.02
CA LEU A 101 -9.27 -8.70 5.31
C LEU A 101 -10.27 -8.76 6.47
N PHE A 102 -11.36 -8.00 6.36
CA PHE A 102 -12.37 -7.86 7.42
C PHE A 102 -13.56 -8.81 7.27
N VAL A 103 -13.59 -9.63 6.21
CA VAL A 103 -14.61 -10.65 5.93
C VAL A 103 -13.93 -12.01 5.87
#